data_AF-A0A7X5KQ21-F1
#
_entry.id   AF-A0A7X5KQ21-F1
#
_cell.length_a   1.000
_cell.length_b   1.000
_cell.length_c   1.000
_cell.angle_alpha   90.00
_cell.angle_beta   90.00
_cell.angle_gamma   90.00
#
_symmetry.space_group_name_H-M   'P 1'
#
loop_
_entity.id
_entity.type
_entity.pdbx_description
1 polymer ?
#
loop_
_entity_poly.entity_id
_entity_poly.type
_entity_poly.pdbx_seq_one_letter_code
_entity_poly.pdbx_strand_id
1 'polypeptide(L)'
;MLTYTYNPNNIASNGIDRLRFELGDTTFNPAELTAALSDEEYQAVLDMNKSWKRAKLAALEAILMKFAHSCTTTIGPVSYSFSERVEAWQNLYNRLKKELSASSPLSFGGVGGNEYRPPYFYEGMHDNGRKG
;
A
#
# COMPACT_ATOMS: atom_id res chain seq x y z
N MET A 1 -6.18 -22.72 -11.10
CA MET A 1 -4.84 -22.97 -10.53
C MET A 1 -4.18 -21.62 -10.37
N LEU A 2 -3.45 -21.38 -9.28
CA LEU A 2 -2.69 -20.13 -9.11
C LEU A 2 -1.59 -20.06 -10.17
N THR A 3 -1.50 -18.94 -10.88
CA THR A 3 -0.45 -18.73 -11.87
C THR A 3 0.61 -17.76 -11.37
N TYR A 4 1.82 -17.95 -11.89
CA TYR A 4 2.98 -17.14 -11.55
C TYR A 4 3.74 -16.85 -12.84
N THR A 5 3.39 -15.74 -13.46
CA THR A 5 3.94 -15.35 -14.75
C THR A 5 4.56 -13.95 -14.67
N TYR A 6 5.59 -13.73 -15.47
CA TYR A 6 6.22 -12.42 -15.60
C TYR A 6 6.68 -12.21 -17.04
N ASN A 7 6.13 -11.19 -17.70
CA ASN A 7 6.51 -10.77 -19.04
C ASN A 7 7.08 -9.33 -19.01
N PRO A 8 8.39 -9.14 -19.25
CA PRO A 8 9.01 -7.83 -19.18
C PRO A 8 8.49 -6.86 -20.26
N ASN A 9 7.89 -7.35 -21.34
CA ASN A 9 7.34 -6.50 -22.41
C ASN A 9 6.08 -5.73 -21.97
N ASN A 10 5.42 -6.19 -20.90
CA ASN A 10 4.16 -5.63 -20.42
C ASN A 10 4.34 -4.54 -19.34
N ILE A 11 5.59 -4.27 -18.91
CA ILE A 11 5.91 -3.31 -17.84
C ILE A 11 5.46 -1.88 -18.17
N ALA A 12 5.34 -1.54 -19.45
CA ALA A 12 4.87 -0.22 -19.89
C ALA A 12 3.43 0.08 -19.45
N SER A 13 2.61 -0.95 -19.23
CA SER A 13 1.21 -0.82 -18.84
C SER A 13 1.01 -0.98 -17.33
N ASN A 14 -0.03 -0.35 -16.77
CA ASN A 14 -0.42 -0.56 -15.37
C ASN A 14 -1.12 -1.92 -15.21
N GLY A 15 -0.33 -2.98 -15.13
CA GLY A 15 -0.81 -4.36 -14.94
C GLY A 15 0.07 -5.17 -14.00
N ILE A 16 -0.21 -6.47 -13.89
CA ILE A 16 0.46 -7.41 -12.98
C ILE A 16 1.99 -7.38 -13.17
N ASP A 17 2.46 -7.45 -14.43
CA ASP A 17 3.89 -7.49 -14.76
C ASP A 17 4.65 -6.27 -14.25
N ARG A 18 4.06 -5.08 -14.41
CA ARG A 18 4.63 -3.83 -13.89
C ARG A 18 4.64 -3.82 -12.36
N LEU A 19 3.59 -4.32 -11.73
CA LEU A 19 3.49 -4.38 -10.27
C LEU A 19 4.55 -5.33 -9.68
N ARG A 20 4.71 -6.53 -10.26
CA ARG A 20 5.78 -7.48 -9.94
C ARG A 20 7.16 -6.84 -10.08
N PHE A 21 7.41 -6.16 -11.21
CA PHE A 21 8.66 -5.46 -11.46
C PHE A 21 8.96 -4.38 -10.42
N GLU A 22 8.01 -3.47 -10.15
CA GLU A 22 8.21 -2.37 -9.21
C GLU A 22 8.38 -2.84 -7.75
N LEU A 23 7.82 -4.00 -7.40
CA LEU A 23 7.96 -4.62 -6.08
C LEU A 23 9.15 -5.56 -5.96
N GLY A 24 9.84 -5.86 -7.06
CA GLY A 24 10.95 -6.81 -7.10
C GLY A 24 10.53 -8.28 -6.98
N ASP A 25 9.25 -8.60 -7.25
CA ASP A 25 8.70 -9.97 -7.25
C ASP A 25 8.74 -10.60 -8.66
N THR A 26 9.93 -10.61 -9.27
CA THR A 26 10.15 -11.08 -10.65
C THR A 26 10.87 -12.42 -10.72
N THR A 27 11.55 -12.85 -9.65
CA THR A 27 12.29 -14.10 -9.59
C THR A 27 11.37 -15.24 -9.16
N PHE A 28 10.71 -15.85 -10.15
CA PHE A 28 9.91 -17.05 -9.96
C PHE A 28 10.71 -18.31 -10.28
N ASN A 29 10.93 -19.15 -9.28
CA ASN A 29 11.37 -20.53 -9.46
C ASN A 29 10.17 -21.47 -9.24
N PRO A 30 9.68 -22.18 -10.27
CA PRO A 30 8.53 -23.09 -10.15
C PRO A 30 8.70 -24.19 -9.10
N ALA A 31 9.95 -24.59 -8.82
CA ALA A 31 10.24 -25.63 -7.82
C ALA A 31 10.18 -25.10 -6.37
N GLU A 32 10.39 -23.79 -6.18
CA GLU A 32 10.56 -23.18 -4.85
C GLU A 32 9.42 -22.22 -4.48
N LEU A 33 8.44 -22.00 -5.38
CA LEU A 33 7.29 -21.10 -5.18
C LEU A 33 7.71 -19.75 -4.58
N THR A 34 8.81 -19.19 -5.09
CA THR A 34 9.49 -18.02 -4.52
C THR A 34 8.73 -16.71 -4.70
N ALA A 35 7.66 -16.71 -5.50
CA ALA A 35 6.85 -15.53 -5.75
C ALA A 35 6.11 -15.10 -4.48
N ALA A 36 6.17 -13.80 -4.19
CA ALA A 36 5.52 -13.21 -3.04
C ALA A 36 4.00 -13.33 -3.13
N LEU A 37 3.40 -13.06 -4.29
CA LEU A 37 1.98 -13.26 -4.56
C LEU A 37 1.76 -13.93 -5.93
N SER A 38 0.60 -14.58 -6.09
CA SER A 38 0.09 -15.11 -7.35
C SER A 38 -0.42 -14.01 -8.28
N ASP A 39 -0.55 -14.34 -9.57
CA ASP A 39 -1.10 -13.40 -10.56
C ASP A 39 -2.53 -13.01 -10.21
N GLU A 40 -3.32 -13.95 -9.68
CA GLU A 40 -4.70 -13.70 -9.25
C GLU A 40 -4.79 -12.77 -8.04
N GLU A 41 -3.88 -12.90 -7.07
CA GLU A 41 -3.78 -11.99 -5.92
C GLU A 41 -3.37 -10.59 -6.36
N TYR A 42 -2.40 -10.46 -7.28
CA TYR A 42 -2.02 -9.17 -7.84
C TYR A 42 -3.16 -8.52 -8.63
N GLN A 43 -3.88 -9.30 -9.43
CA GLN A 43 -5.04 -8.82 -10.17
C GLN A 43 -6.14 -8.33 -9.21
N ALA A 44 -6.44 -9.09 -8.16
CA ALA A 44 -7.42 -8.69 -7.16
C ALA A 44 -7.04 -7.36 -6.48
N VAL A 45 -5.76 -7.16 -6.14
CA VAL A 45 -5.27 -5.90 -5.57
C VAL A 45 -5.45 -4.73 -6.54
N LEU A 46 -5.19 -4.95 -7.83
CA LEU A 46 -5.39 -3.94 -8.88
C LEU A 46 -6.87 -3.58 -9.04
N ASP A 47 -7.75 -4.59 -9.06
CA ASP A 47 -9.19 -4.40 -9.22
C ASP A 47 -9.82 -3.65 -8.04
N MET A 48 -9.34 -3.91 -6.81
CA MET A 48 -9.80 -3.22 -5.60
C MET A 48 -9.33 -1.77 -5.51
N ASN A 49 -8.28 -1.38 -6.24
CA ASN A 49 -7.61 -0.09 -6.08
C ASN A 49 -7.54 0.72 -7.39
N LYS A 50 -8.36 1.77 -7.49
CA LYS A 50 -8.35 2.69 -8.65
C LYS A 50 -7.05 3.46 -8.85
N SER A 51 -6.25 3.66 -7.80
CA SER A 51 -4.99 4.40 -7.86
C SER A 51 -3.82 3.44 -7.85
N TRP A 52 -2.93 3.55 -8.84
CA TRP A 52 -1.71 2.73 -8.92
C TRP A 52 -0.87 2.79 -7.64
N LYS A 53 -0.71 3.99 -7.05
CA LYS A 53 0.01 4.14 -5.78
C LYS A 53 -0.66 3.39 -4.63
N ARG A 54 -2.01 3.41 -4.55
CA ARG A 54 -2.73 2.64 -3.53
C ARG A 54 -2.67 1.14 -3.77
N ALA A 55 -2.76 0.70 -5.02
CA ALA A 55 -2.59 -0.71 -5.38
C ALA A 55 -1.21 -1.24 -4.97
N LYS A 56 -0.15 -0.46 -5.20
CA LYS A 56 1.21 -0.80 -4.73
C LYS A 56 1.32 -0.91 -3.22
N LEU A 57 0.72 0.03 -2.49
CA LEU A 57 0.71 0.00 -1.03
C LEU A 57 -0.03 -1.24 -0.52
N ALA A 58 -1.21 -1.54 -1.06
CA ALA A 58 -2.01 -2.69 -0.69
C ALA A 58 -1.30 -4.02 -1.02
N ALA A 59 -0.61 -4.10 -2.17
CA ALA A 59 0.19 -5.27 -2.53
C ALA A 59 1.33 -5.50 -1.52
N LEU A 60 2.04 -4.44 -1.11
CA LEU A 60 3.08 -4.55 -0.07
C LEU A 60 2.51 -4.99 1.28
N GLU A 61 1.34 -4.48 1.68
CA GLU A 61 0.68 -4.93 2.92
C GLU A 61 0.34 -6.41 2.85
N ALA A 62 -0.21 -6.88 1.73
CA ALA A 62 -0.52 -8.30 1.53
C ALA A 62 0.74 -9.17 1.61
N ILE A 63 1.84 -8.76 0.98
CA ILE A 63 3.14 -9.44 1.05
C ILE A 63 3.64 -9.51 2.49
N LEU A 64 3.67 -8.37 3.20
CA LEU A 64 4.13 -8.31 4.59
C LEU A 64 3.28 -9.20 5.51
N MET A 65 1.96 -9.19 5.34
CA MET A 65 1.05 -10.05 6.10
C MET A 65 1.25 -11.53 5.78
N LYS A 66 1.48 -11.89 4.51
CA LYS A 66 1.80 -13.27 4.11
C LYS A 66 3.06 -13.77 4.79
N PHE A 67 4.07 -12.93 4.93
CA PHE A 67 5.35 -13.28 5.56
C PHE A 67 5.39 -13.05 7.08
N ALA A 68 4.32 -12.53 7.69
CA ALA A 68 4.31 -12.20 9.13
C ALA A 68 4.50 -13.41 10.05
N HIS A 69 4.12 -14.61 9.60
CA HIS A 69 4.27 -15.86 10.37
C HIS A 69 5.67 -16.46 10.27
N SER A 70 6.52 -15.91 9.42
CA SER A 70 7.81 -16.50 9.09
C SER A 70 8.89 -16.02 10.07
N CYS A 71 9.57 -16.96 10.72
CA CYS A 71 10.60 -16.66 11.72
C CYS A 71 11.99 -16.99 11.17
N THR A 72 13.02 -16.24 11.61
CA THR A 72 14.42 -16.64 11.41
C THR A 72 14.69 -17.94 12.15
N THR A 73 15.08 -18.98 11.43
CA THR A 73 15.38 -20.30 12.00
C THR A 73 16.87 -20.57 11.92
N THR A 74 17.47 -20.89 13.06
CA THR A 74 18.86 -21.34 13.16
C THR A 74 18.88 -22.84 13.43
N ILE A 75 19.53 -23.61 12.56
CA ILE A 75 19.72 -25.06 12.73
C ILE A 75 21.22 -25.35 12.66
N GLY A 76 21.84 -25.52 13.83
CA GLY A 76 23.28 -25.76 13.95
C GLY A 76 24.10 -24.58 13.40
N PRO A 77 25.10 -24.80 12.52
CA PRO A 77 25.89 -23.72 11.91
C PRO A 77 25.16 -22.97 10.78
N VAL A 78 24.00 -23.47 10.32
CA VAL A 78 23.22 -22.85 9.23
C VAL A 78 22.14 -21.97 9.84
N SER A 79 22.19 -20.69 9.54
CA SER A 79 21.14 -19.72 9.85
C SER A 79 20.41 -19.37 8.56
N TYR A 80 19.09 -19.56 8.52
CA TYR A 80 18.26 -19.02 7.46
C TYR A 80 17.70 -17.69 7.93
N SER A 81 18.33 -16.58 7.53
CA SER A 81 17.79 -15.26 7.82
C SER A 81 16.57 -15.02 6.93
N PHE A 82 15.42 -14.87 7.57
CA PHE A 82 14.18 -14.62 6.85
C PHE A 82 14.09 -13.17 6.32
N SER A 83 15.03 -12.30 6.73
CA SER A 83 14.69 -10.90 6.96
C SER A 83 15.15 -9.89 5.90
N GLU A 84 16.03 -10.21 4.96
CA GLU A 84 16.52 -9.16 4.03
C GLU A 84 15.47 -8.70 3.01
N ARG A 85 14.72 -9.64 2.41
CA ARG A 85 13.66 -9.31 1.43
C ARG A 85 12.47 -8.63 2.09
N VAL A 86 12.07 -9.11 3.27
CA VAL A 86 10.97 -8.52 4.04
C VAL A 86 11.34 -7.10 4.50
N GLU A 87 12.58 -6.87 4.94
CA GLU A 87 13.08 -5.54 5.27
C GLU A 87 13.05 -4.59 4.07
N ALA A 88 13.44 -5.06 2.87
CA ALA A 88 13.36 -4.26 1.65
C ALA A 88 11.91 -3.84 1.34
N TRP A 89 10.95 -4.76 1.44
CA TRP A 89 9.53 -4.46 1.26
C TRP A 89 8.97 -3.55 2.36
N GLN A 90 9.37 -3.74 3.62
CA GLN A 90 8.96 -2.89 4.74
C GLN A 90 9.45 -1.44 4.53
N ASN A 91 10.68 -1.27 4.06
CA ASN A 91 11.24 0.04 3.71
C ASN A 91 10.50 0.69 2.53
N LEU A 92 10.15 -0.10 1.51
CA LEU A 92 9.34 0.35 0.38
C LEU A 92 7.96 0.81 0.85
N TYR A 93 7.30 0.00 1.68
CA TYR A 93 6.01 0.30 2.28
C TYR A 93 6.04 1.62 3.06
N ASN A 94 6.99 1.79 3.97
CA ASN A 94 7.12 2.99 4.79
C ASN A 94 7.32 4.26 3.94
N ARG A 95 8.16 4.17 2.90
CA ARG A 95 8.39 5.28 1.96
C ARG A 95 7.11 5.66 1.23
N LEU A 96 6.43 4.68 0.65
CA LEU A 96 5.25 4.91 -0.17
C LEU A 96 4.04 5.37 0.66
N LYS A 97 3.91 4.88 1.89
CA LYS A 97 2.93 5.36 2.87
C LYS A 97 3.18 6.83 3.22
N LYS A 98 4.43 7.23 3.42
CA LYS A 98 4.81 8.62 3.68
C LYS A 98 4.50 9.54 2.49
N GLU A 99 4.80 9.10 1.28
CA GLU A 99 4.45 9.84 0.05
C GLU A 99 2.94 10.01 -0.09
N LEU A 100 2.15 8.97 0.21
CA LEU A 100 0.70 9.04 0.12
C LEU A 100 0.10 9.96 1.19
N SER A 101 0.63 9.93 2.42
CA SER A 101 0.20 10.85 3.49
C SER A 101 0.55 12.30 3.18
N ALA A 102 1.72 12.56 2.58
CA ALA A 102 2.13 13.91 2.17
C ALA A 102 1.32 14.43 0.98
N SER A 103 0.81 13.54 0.13
CA SER A 103 -0.04 13.87 -1.02
C SER A 103 -1.51 14.07 -0.66
N SER A 104 -1.94 13.81 0.58
CA SER A 104 -3.29 14.16 1.01
C SER A 104 -3.40 15.67 0.97
N PRO A 105 -4.35 16.27 0.22
CA PRO A 105 -4.57 17.69 0.34
C PRO A 105 -4.87 17.95 1.81
N LEU A 106 -4.06 18.78 2.46
CA LEU A 106 -4.55 19.49 3.61
C LEU A 106 -5.86 20.11 3.12
N SER A 107 -7.00 19.68 3.67
CA SER A 107 -8.23 20.46 3.56
C SER A 107 -7.99 21.74 4.36
N PHE A 108 -7.11 22.60 3.85
CA PHE A 108 -7.21 24.02 4.07
C PHE A 108 -8.54 24.36 3.44
N GLY A 109 -9.51 24.80 4.24
CA GLY A 109 -10.81 25.25 3.76
C GLY A 109 -10.58 26.28 2.66
N GLY A 110 -10.62 25.83 1.41
CA GLY A 110 -10.38 26.62 0.24
C GLY A 110 -11.60 27.49 0.01
N VAL A 111 -11.52 28.71 0.50
CA VAL A 111 -12.32 29.84 0.03
C VAL A 111 -12.08 29.96 -1.48
N GLY A 112 -12.99 29.39 -2.26
CA GLY A 112 -12.85 29.26 -3.70
C GLY A 112 -14.18 28.85 -4.32
N GLY A 113 -15.19 29.69 -4.10
CA GLY A 113 -16.54 29.50 -4.62
C GLY A 113 -17.48 30.45 -3.89
N ASN A 114 -18.08 31.37 -4.62
CA ASN A 114 -18.83 32.52 -4.14
C ASN A 114 -20.20 32.16 -3.52
N GLU A 115 -20.22 31.29 -2.50
CA GLU A 115 -21.34 31.11 -1.58
C GLU A 115 -20.77 31.17 -0.15
N TYR A 116 -20.83 32.36 0.47
CA TYR A 116 -20.55 32.53 1.88
C TYR A 116 -21.61 31.74 2.67
N ARG A 117 -21.32 30.46 2.96
CA ARG A 117 -22.06 29.70 3.96
C ARG A 117 -21.45 30.06 5.30
N PRO A 118 -22.17 30.78 6.18
CA PRO A 118 -21.64 31.07 7.50
C PRO A 118 -21.36 29.73 8.21
N PRO A 119 -20.25 29.64 8.98
CA PRO A 119 -19.96 28.44 9.75
C PRO A 119 -21.15 28.08 10.65
N TYR A 120 -21.39 26.77 10.83
CA TYR A 120 -22.48 26.23 11.66
C TYR A 120 -22.45 26.77 13.11
N PHE A 121 -21.28 27.20 13.57
CA PHE A 121 -21.08 27.87 14.84
C PHE A 121 -20.87 29.37 14.61
N TYR A 122 -21.65 30.18 15.32
CA TYR A 122 -21.51 31.63 15.36
C TYR A 122 -21.30 32.12 16.80
N GLU A 123 -20.66 33.27 16.94
CA GLU A 123 -20.35 33.88 18.23
C GLU A 123 -21.65 34.18 19.01
N GLY A 124 -21.70 33.78 20.29
CA GLY A 124 -22.89 33.89 21.15
C GLY A 124 -23.81 32.66 21.21
N MET A 125 -23.50 31.58 20.48
CA MET A 125 -24.31 30.33 20.51
C MET A 125 -24.29 29.60 21.87
N HIS A 126 -23.41 30.02 22.79
CA HIS A 126 -23.34 29.53 24.18
C HIS A 126 -23.81 30.56 25.22
N ASP A 127 -24.31 31.72 24.79
CA ASP A 127 -24.82 32.73 25.71
C ASP A 127 -26.18 32.30 26.24
N ASN A 128 -26.16 31.63 27.39
CA ASN A 128 -27.37 31.27 28.11
C ASN A 128 -27.84 32.51 28.89
N GLY A 129 -28.73 33.29 28.30
CA GLY A 129 -29.31 34.47 28.94
C GLY A 129 -29.98 34.08 30.26
N ARG A 130 -29.36 34.39 31.39
CA ARG A 130 -29.99 34.26 32.70
C ARG A 130 -31.18 35.23 32.74
N LYS A 131 -32.41 34.70 32.69
CA LYS A 131 -33.60 35.45 33.08
C LYS A 131 -33.52 35.77 34.57
N GLY A 132 -33.14 37.00 34.89
CA GLY A 132 -33.39 37.64 36.17
C GLY A 132 -34.71 38.39 36.13
#